data_AF-A0AAV2I0G5-F1
#
_entry.id   AF-A0AAV2I0G5-F1
#
_cell.length_a   1.000
_cell.length_b   1.000
_cell.length_c   1.000
_cell.angle_alpha   90.00
_cell.angle_beta   90.00
_cell.angle_gamma   90.00
#
_symmetry.space_group_name_H-M   'P 1'
#
loop_
_entity.id
_entity.type
_entity.pdbx_description
1 polymer ?
#
loop_
_entity_poly.entity_id
_entity_poly.type
_entity_poly.pdbx_seq_one_letter_code
_entity_poly.pdbx_strand_id
1 'polypeptide(L)'
;TWLVLPPIAQLVITPLYWLVQGTVFTGIFFLGHDAGHGSFSKHEIVNTIFGNICHNFVICPYYQWKITHRNHHKHTGNMDKDEVFYPVWKKELTPG
;
A
#
# COMPACT_ATOMS: atom_id res chain seq x y z
N THR A 1 15.95 -16.87 19.78
CA THR A 1 16.50 -15.86 18.83
C THR A 1 16.75 -16.55 17.50
N TRP A 2 16.87 -15.83 16.39
CA TRP A 2 17.16 -16.42 15.05
C TRP A 2 18.37 -17.38 15.04
N LEU A 3 19.22 -17.29 16.06
CA LEU A 3 20.41 -18.09 16.31
C LEU A 3 20.17 -19.51 16.86
N VAL A 4 18.94 -19.90 17.25
CA VAL A 4 18.69 -21.25 17.82
C VAL A 4 18.08 -22.26 16.83
N LEU A 5 17.74 -21.85 15.61
CA LEU A 5 17.14 -22.73 14.60
C LEU A 5 18.21 -23.32 13.66
N PRO A 6 18.12 -24.61 13.27
CA PRO A 6 18.99 -25.17 12.24
C PRO A 6 18.88 -24.42 10.91
N PRO A 7 19.95 -24.33 10.08
CA PRO A 7 19.93 -23.57 8.83
C PRO A 7 18.77 -23.94 7.89
N ILE A 8 18.43 -25.24 7.80
CA ILE A 8 17.31 -25.72 6.97
C ILE A 8 15.96 -25.16 7.47
N ALA A 9 15.76 -25.12 8.79
CA ALA A 9 14.55 -24.55 9.37
C ALA A 9 14.46 -23.04 9.08
N GLN A 10 15.59 -22.33 9.09
CA GLN A 10 15.63 -20.90 8.72
C GLN A 10 15.22 -20.69 7.26
N LEU A 11 15.72 -21.51 6.32
CA LEU A 11 15.37 -21.40 4.90
C LEU A 11 13.88 -21.59 4.60
N VAL A 12 13.16 -22.33 5.46
CA VAL A 12 11.72 -22.57 5.30
C VAL A 12 10.89 -21.55 6.08
N ILE A 13 11.23 -21.30 7.35
CA ILE A 13 10.45 -20.42 8.23
C ILE A 13 10.53 -18.96 7.80
N THR A 14 11.68 -18.50 7.31
CA THR A 14 11.86 -17.11 6.89
C THR A 14 10.93 -16.68 5.75
N PRO A 15 10.90 -17.36 4.58
CA PRO A 15 10.01 -16.96 3.50
C PRO A 15 8.54 -17.15 3.87
N LEU A 16 8.19 -18.17 4.65
CA LEU A 16 6.83 -18.34 5.16
C LEU A 16 6.42 -17.17 6.07
N TYR A 17 7.30 -16.77 6.98
CA TYR A 17 7.08 -15.60 7.82
C TYR A 17 6.91 -14.34 6.96
N TRP A 18 7.76 -14.09 5.97
CA TRP A 18 7.62 -12.94 5.07
C TRP A 18 6.29 -12.96 4.31
N LEU A 19 5.87 -14.11 3.79
CA LEU A 19 4.60 -14.26 3.08
C LEU A 19 3.41 -13.94 3.98
N VAL A 20 3.38 -14.52 5.18
CA VAL A 20 2.30 -14.27 6.15
C VAL A 20 2.32 -12.81 6.61
N GLN A 21 3.49 -12.29 6.98
CA GLN A 21 3.66 -10.91 7.43
C GLN A 21 3.23 -9.91 6.36
N GLY A 22 3.65 -10.13 5.11
CA GLY A 22 3.26 -9.31 3.96
C GLY A 22 1.75 -9.33 3.75
N THR A 23 1.13 -10.51 3.81
CA THR A 23 -0.32 -10.67 3.65
C THR A 23 -1.09 -9.92 4.75
N VAL A 24 -0.63 -10.03 6.01
CA VAL A 24 -1.24 -9.29 7.13
C VAL A 24 -1.14 -7.79 6.92
N PHE A 25 0.04 -7.28 6.53
CA PHE A 25 0.24 -5.86 6.28
C PHE A 25 -0.57 -5.34 5.08
N THR A 26 -0.72 -6.14 4.01
CA THR A 26 -1.65 -5.83 2.92
C THR A 26 -3.09 -5.72 3.42
N GLY A 27 -3.52 -6.62 4.31
CA GLY A 27 -4.84 -6.54 4.95
C GLY A 27 -5.03 -5.25 5.76
N ILE A 28 -4.03 -4.84 6.53
CA ILE A 28 -4.05 -3.57 7.28
C ILE A 28 -4.14 -2.37 6.32
N PHE A 29 -3.39 -2.40 5.21
CA PHE A 29 -3.46 -1.36 4.18
C PHE A 29 -4.87 -1.28 3.58
N PHE A 30 -5.52 -2.39 3.26
CA PHE A 30 -6.90 -2.38 2.74
C PHE A 30 -7.92 -1.82 3.72
N LEU A 31 -7.78 -2.12 5.01
CA LEU A 31 -8.63 -1.53 6.05
C LEU A 31 -8.47 0.00 6.12
N GLY A 32 -7.23 0.50 6.06
CA GLY A 32 -6.94 1.93 5.99
C GLY A 32 -7.43 2.58 4.69
N HIS A 33 -7.34 1.85 3.57
CA HIS A 33 -7.81 2.27 2.26
C HIS A 33 -9.33 2.49 2.23
N ASP A 34 -10.10 1.55 2.79
CA ASP A 34 -11.55 1.65 2.88
C ASP A 34 -11.98 2.81 3.79
N ALA A 35 -11.22 3.07 4.85
CA ALA A 35 -11.39 4.29 5.64
C ALA A 35 -11.06 5.56 4.83
N GLY A 36 -10.04 5.51 3.96
CA GLY A 36 -9.70 6.57 3.01
C GLY A 36 -10.82 6.93 2.04
N HIS A 37 -11.55 5.91 1.59
CA HIS A 37 -12.77 6.05 0.77
C HIS A 37 -14.01 6.47 1.55
N GLY A 38 -13.96 6.35 2.88
CA GLY A 38 -15.11 6.59 3.76
C GLY A 38 -16.12 5.45 3.81
N SER A 39 -15.78 4.27 3.29
CA SER A 39 -16.65 3.07 3.31
C SER A 39 -16.53 2.27 4.61
N PHE A 40 -15.47 2.47 5.41
CA PHE A 40 -15.27 1.77 6.67
C PHE A 40 -16.30 2.17 7.76
N SER A 41 -16.67 3.44 7.84
CA SER A 41 -17.65 3.97 8.80
C SER A 41 -18.46 5.12 8.21
N LYS A 42 -19.68 5.34 8.72
CA LYS A 42 -20.52 6.50 8.37
C LYS A 42 -19.95 7.83 8.89
N HIS A 43 -19.04 7.79 9.87
CA HIS A 43 -18.48 8.98 10.50
C HIS A 43 -17.06 9.26 9.98
N GLU A 44 -16.87 10.43 9.36
CA GLU A 44 -15.58 10.83 8.79
C GLU A 44 -14.44 10.88 9.82
N ILE A 45 -14.73 11.32 11.05
CA ILE A 45 -13.73 11.35 12.12
C ILE A 45 -13.23 9.95 12.48
N VAL A 46 -14.12 8.94 12.49
CA VAL A 46 -13.76 7.55 12.75
C VAL A 46 -12.87 7.02 11.63
N ASN A 47 -13.25 7.26 10.37
CA ASN A 47 -12.43 6.91 9.21
C ASN A 47 -11.06 7.57 9.25
N THR A 48 -10.98 8.83 9.70
CA THR A 48 -9.72 9.56 9.77
C THR A 48 -8.79 9.00 10.84
N ILE A 49 -9.31 8.75 12.05
CA ILE A 49 -8.51 8.18 13.15
C ILE A 49 -8.09 6.76 12.81
N PHE A 50 -9.03 5.92 12.37
CA PHE A 50 -8.76 4.52 12.03
C PHE A 50 -7.77 4.38 10.88
N GLY A 51 -7.95 5.16 9.80
CA GLY A 51 -7.02 5.18 8.68
C GLY A 51 -5.61 5.57 9.08
N ASN A 52 -5.44 6.60 9.93
CA ASN A 52 -4.13 6.97 10.47
C ASN A 52 -3.50 5.83 11.28
N ILE A 53 -4.26 5.13 12.12
CA ILE A 53 -3.75 3.98 12.89
C ILE A 53 -3.27 2.88 11.94
N CYS A 54 -4.09 2.45 10.98
CA CYS A 54 -3.74 1.41 10.01
C CYS A 54 -2.49 1.77 9.20
N HIS A 55 -2.44 2.98 8.65
CA HIS A 55 -1.35 3.41 7.78
C HIS A 55 -0.02 3.61 8.51
N ASN A 56 -0.04 3.90 9.82
CA ASN A 56 1.18 3.91 10.65
C ASN A 56 1.84 2.52 10.72
N PHE A 57 1.07 1.43 10.79
CA PHE A 57 1.63 0.07 10.83
C PHE A 57 2.35 -0.34 9.55
N VAL A 58 2.00 0.28 8.42
CA VAL A 58 2.63 0.03 7.11
C VAL A 58 3.56 1.17 6.68
N ILE A 59 3.90 2.09 7.60
CA ILE A 59 4.84 3.19 7.38
C ILE A 59 4.43 4.03 6.15
N CYS A 60 3.13 4.27 6.00
CA CYS A 60 2.56 5.08 4.93
C CYS A 60 1.89 6.31 5.55
N PRO A 61 2.17 7.54 5.11
CA PRO A 61 1.50 8.71 5.66
C PRO A 61 0.05 8.80 5.15
N TYR A 62 -0.92 8.50 6.03
CA TYR A 62 -2.34 8.37 5.66
C TYR A 62 -2.93 9.58 4.93
N TYR A 63 -2.69 10.80 5.44
CA TYR A 63 -3.33 12.00 4.88
C TYR A 63 -2.84 12.29 3.45
N GLN A 64 -1.52 12.21 3.23
CA GLN A 64 -0.92 12.37 1.91
C GLN A 64 -1.40 11.27 0.97
N TRP A 65 -1.35 10.02 1.43
CA TRP A 65 -1.85 8.88 0.68
C TRP A 65 -3.32 9.02 0.30
N LYS A 66 -4.20 9.47 1.21
CA LYS A 66 -5.63 9.66 0.93
C LYS A 66 -5.86 10.68 -0.19
N ILE A 67 -5.07 11.77 -0.23
CA ILE A 67 -5.18 12.80 -1.27
C ILE A 67 -4.73 12.23 -2.62
N THR A 68 -3.55 11.60 -2.65
CA THR A 68 -2.98 11.04 -3.88
C THR A 68 -3.83 9.90 -4.43
N HIS A 69 -4.27 9.00 -3.56
CA HIS A 69 -5.15 7.89 -3.90
C HIS A 69 -6.51 8.35 -4.46
N ARG A 70 -7.07 9.43 -3.92
CA ARG A 70 -8.28 10.04 -4.49
C ARG A 70 -8.02 10.63 -5.87
N ASN A 71 -6.86 11.24 -6.09
CA ASN A 71 -6.45 11.75 -7.39
C ASN A 71 -6.31 10.61 -8.42
N HIS A 72 -5.65 9.52 -8.03
CA HIS A 72 -5.56 8.29 -8.80
C HIS A 72 -6.95 7.77 -9.19
N HIS A 73 -7.85 7.54 -8.24
CA HIS A 73 -9.20 7.05 -8.57
C HIS A 73 -9.98 7.97 -9.51
N LYS A 74 -9.82 9.29 -9.36
CA LYS A 74 -10.45 10.27 -10.26
C LYS A 74 -9.90 10.21 -11.69
N HIS A 75 -8.65 9.80 -11.87
CA HIS A 75 -7.94 9.82 -13.15
C HIS A 75 -7.38 8.45 -13.56
N THR A 76 -7.93 7.35 -13.04
CA THR A 76 -7.34 6.01 -13.17
C THR A 76 -7.00 5.69 -14.64
N GLY A 77 -5.74 5.41 -14.92
CA GLY A 77 -5.27 5.06 -16.27
C GLY A 77 -5.18 6.24 -17.25
N ASN A 78 -5.38 7.48 -16.79
CA ASN A 78 -5.12 8.67 -17.59
C ASN A 78 -3.62 8.95 -17.65
N MET A 79 -3.05 8.95 -18.84
CA MET A 79 -1.59 9.06 -19.06
C MET A 79 -0.97 10.37 -18.56
N ASP A 80 -1.76 11.46 -18.45
CA ASP A 80 -1.25 12.79 -18.09
C ASP A 80 -1.57 13.16 -16.63
N LYS A 81 -2.62 12.57 -16.04
CA LYS A 81 -3.20 12.99 -14.76
C LYS A 81 -3.12 11.93 -13.67
N ASP A 82 -2.94 10.66 -14.04
CA ASP A 82 -2.69 9.60 -13.07
C ASP A 82 -1.23 9.66 -12.63
N GLU A 83 -1.02 10.07 -11.38
CA GLU A 83 0.32 10.20 -10.82
C GLU A 83 0.97 8.85 -10.46
N VAL A 84 0.20 7.76 -10.41
CA VAL A 84 0.70 6.42 -10.05
C VAL A 84 1.29 5.70 -11.26
N PHE A 85 0.79 5.98 -12.46
CA PHE A 85 1.20 5.29 -13.68
C PHE A 85 1.65 6.29 -14.76
N TYR A 86 2.97 6.34 -15.00
CA TYR A 86 3.56 7.12 -16.08
C TYR A 86 4.07 6.20 -17.20
N PRO A 87 3.35 6.06 -18.32
CA PRO A 87 3.79 5.20 -19.41
C PRO A 87 5.00 5.80 -20.14
N VAL A 88 5.97 4.96 -20.49
CA VAL A 88 7.11 5.38 -21.33
C VAL A 88 6.66 5.44 -22.79
N TRP A 89 6.92 6.56 -23.45
CA TRP A 89 6.51 6.75 -24.84
C TRP A 89 7.50 6.10 -25.81
N LYS A 90 7.00 5.49 -26.90
CA LYS A 90 7.86 4.91 -27.95
C LYS A 90 8.89 5.90 -28.51
N LYS A 91 8.52 7.18 -28.63
CA LYS A 91 9.40 8.28 -29.07
C LYS A 91 10.57 8.57 -28.12
N GLU A 92 10.44 8.23 -26.83
CA GLU A 92 11.50 8.39 -25.81
C GLU A 92 12.45 7.19 -25.78
N LEU A 93 12.01 6.04 -26.31
CA LEU A 93 12.78 4.81 -26.38
C LEU A 93 13.69 4.71 -27.60
N THR A 94 13.46 5.54 -28.62
CA THR A 94 14.31 5.62 -29.81
C THR A 94 15.10 6.93 -29.77
N PRO A 95 16.41 6.91 -29.48
CA PRO A 95 17.27 8.05 -29.73
C PRO A 95 17.24 8.32 -31.24
N GLY A 96 16.90 9.55 -31.63
CA GLY A 96 17.18 10.05 -32.97
C GLY A 96 18.67 10.30 -33.14
#